data_AF-A0A3N5LH13-F1
#
_entry.id   AF-A0A3N5LH13-F1
#
_cell.length_a   1.000
_cell.length_b   1.000
_cell.length_c   1.000
_cell.angle_alpha   90.00
_cell.angle_beta   90.00
_cell.angle_gamma   90.00
#
_symmetry.space_group_name_H-M   'P 1'
#
loop_
_entity.id
_entity.type
_entity.pdbx_description
1 polymer ?
#
loop_
_entity_poly.entity_id
_entity_poly.type
_entity_poly.pdbx_seq_one_letter_code
_entity_poly.pdbx_strand_id
1 'polypeptide(L)'
;MPNMVDYEGTRATFRLDVPDEYNFTRDVIDAQAADRPHRVALIAVEPDGVTGSSLTFSQLATLADRAAHVLRGAGIDRGDHVFVQLPRVVDWYSVLLGCFKIGAVPMPATTQLMPKDQEYRINRAEAVAAVTDSEGAERLEQVSDSCHTLKTLFVVGPDRPGWRSWVAEMESASRTPADAAPTRSDDPLLLYFTSGTTGEPKMVQHAGSYAVAHEITARFWHDLG
;
A
#
# COMPACT_ATOMS: atom_id res chain seq x y z
N MET A 1 -6.64 15.35 27.64
CA MET A 1 -6.91 14.37 28.71
C MET A 1 -6.86 13.01 28.06
N PRO A 2 -6.32 11.97 28.71
CA PRO A 2 -6.27 10.65 28.11
C PRO A 2 -7.69 10.15 27.84
N ASN A 3 -7.90 9.55 26.68
CA ASN A 3 -9.19 8.98 26.31
C ASN A 3 -9.52 7.71 27.12
N MET A 4 -8.49 7.04 27.67
CA MET A 4 -8.63 5.89 28.57
C MET A 4 -8.29 6.28 30.01
N VAL A 5 -9.33 6.48 30.82
CA VAL A 5 -9.20 6.79 32.26
C VAL A 5 -9.47 5.59 33.17
N ASP A 6 -10.11 4.55 32.65
CA ASP A 6 -10.37 3.26 33.31
C ASP A 6 -10.10 2.12 32.31
N TYR A 7 -8.97 1.44 32.48
CA TYR A 7 -8.55 0.36 31.59
C TYR A 7 -9.52 -0.82 31.65
N GLU A 8 -9.91 -1.27 32.85
CA GLU A 8 -10.73 -2.48 33.00
C GLU A 8 -12.15 -2.24 32.47
N GLY A 9 -12.75 -1.09 32.79
CA GLY A 9 -14.05 -0.72 32.24
C GLY A 9 -14.03 -0.58 30.72
N THR A 10 -13.01 0.07 30.16
CA THR A 10 -12.84 0.22 28.71
C THR A 10 -12.66 -1.14 28.05
N ARG A 11 -11.77 -1.98 28.57
CA ARG A 11 -11.52 -3.33 28.03
C ARG A 11 -12.76 -4.22 28.05
N ALA A 12 -13.57 -4.16 29.12
CA ALA A 12 -14.77 -4.98 29.24
C ALA A 12 -15.86 -4.59 28.21
N THR A 13 -15.98 -3.30 27.92
CA THR A 13 -17.09 -2.75 27.13
C THR A 13 -16.72 -2.42 25.69
N PHE A 14 -15.44 -2.26 25.38
CA PHE A 14 -14.99 -1.89 24.04
C PHE A 14 -15.43 -2.89 22.98
N ARG A 15 -16.01 -2.39 21.91
CA ARG A 15 -16.33 -3.13 20.69
C ARG A 15 -15.81 -2.32 19.52
N LEU A 16 -15.13 -2.98 18.60
CA LEU A 16 -14.75 -2.37 17.34
C LEU A 16 -15.93 -2.52 16.38
N ASP A 17 -16.45 -1.41 15.87
CA ASP A 17 -17.47 -1.44 14.83
C ASP A 17 -16.78 -1.66 13.48
N VAL A 18 -16.99 -2.84 12.91
CA VAL A 18 -16.36 -3.24 11.65
C VAL A 18 -17.47 -3.38 10.61
N PRO A 19 -17.51 -2.51 9.57
CA PRO A 19 -18.54 -2.58 8.55
C PRO A 19 -18.40 -3.86 7.71
N ASP A 20 -19.48 -4.37 7.12
CA ASP A 20 -19.41 -5.55 6.25
C ASP A 20 -18.55 -5.30 5.01
N GLU A 21 -18.77 -4.14 4.35
CA GLU A 21 -17.97 -3.66 3.23
C GLU A 21 -16.99 -2.58 3.69
N TYR A 22 -15.74 -2.70 3.24
CA TYR A 22 -14.71 -1.75 3.57
C TYR A 22 -13.63 -1.70 2.49
N ASN A 23 -13.32 -0.50 2.03
CA ASN A 23 -12.20 -0.19 1.16
C ASN A 23 -11.44 0.99 1.73
N PHE A 24 -10.19 0.78 2.16
CA PHE A 24 -9.42 1.81 2.87
C PHE A 24 -9.32 3.12 2.08
N THR A 25 -9.09 3.05 0.77
CA THR A 25 -8.95 4.27 -0.04
C THR A 25 -10.28 5.01 -0.15
N ARG A 26 -11.40 4.31 -0.37
CA ARG A 26 -12.74 4.94 -0.41
C ARG A 26 -13.17 5.49 0.94
N ASP A 27 -13.17 4.65 1.95
CA ASP A 27 -13.83 4.94 3.23
C ASP A 27 -12.99 5.83 4.14
N VAL A 28 -11.69 5.96 3.85
CA VAL A 28 -10.77 6.84 4.59
C VAL A 28 -10.25 7.97 3.72
N ILE A 29 -9.54 7.68 2.64
CA ILE A 29 -8.85 8.72 1.86
C ILE A 29 -9.85 9.60 1.10
N ASP A 30 -10.77 9.01 0.34
CA ASP A 30 -11.77 9.77 -0.42
C ASP A 30 -12.75 10.48 0.53
N ALA A 31 -13.14 9.82 1.63
CA ALA A 31 -13.98 10.43 2.66
C ALA A 31 -13.32 11.68 3.28
N GLN A 32 -12.03 11.63 3.64
CA GLN A 32 -11.30 12.81 4.11
C GLN A 32 -11.10 13.85 3.01
N ALA A 33 -10.94 13.44 1.75
CA ALA A 33 -10.85 14.36 0.63
C ALA A 33 -12.17 15.12 0.39
N ALA A 34 -13.32 14.47 0.62
CA ALA A 34 -14.63 15.10 0.56
C ALA A 34 -14.89 16.04 1.74
N ASP A 35 -14.53 15.64 2.97
CA ASP A 35 -14.74 16.45 4.19
C ASP A 35 -13.74 17.61 4.31
N ARG A 36 -12.46 17.35 4.03
CA ARG A 36 -11.33 18.28 4.29
C ARG A 36 -10.34 18.32 3.12
N PRO A 37 -10.78 18.73 1.92
CA PRO A 37 -9.99 18.63 0.68
C PRO A 37 -8.64 19.34 0.74
N HIS A 38 -8.53 20.43 1.50
CA HIS A 38 -7.33 21.26 1.58
C HIS A 38 -6.44 20.95 2.80
N ARG A 39 -6.86 20.04 3.69
CA ARG A 39 -6.03 19.65 4.83
C ARG A 39 -4.87 18.81 4.32
N VAL A 40 -3.66 19.13 4.79
CA VAL A 40 -2.44 18.38 4.47
C VAL A 40 -2.57 16.94 5.01
N ALA A 41 -2.34 15.97 4.13
CA ALA A 41 -2.44 14.54 4.40
C ALA A 41 -1.05 13.87 4.42
N LEU A 42 -0.14 14.30 3.54
CA LEU A 42 1.22 13.77 3.44
C LEU A 42 2.21 14.93 3.34
N ILE A 43 3.32 14.82 4.07
CA ILE A 43 4.49 15.68 3.92
C ILE A 43 5.66 14.75 3.56
N ALA A 44 6.24 14.96 2.39
CA ALA A 44 7.45 14.27 1.94
C ALA A 44 8.63 15.22 2.10
N VAL A 45 9.66 14.77 2.81
CA VAL A 45 10.88 15.53 3.06
C VAL A 45 12.04 14.74 2.48
N GLU A 46 12.85 15.41 1.66
CA GLU A 46 14.03 14.85 1.05
C GLU A 46 15.12 14.56 2.11
N PRO A 47 16.15 13.75 1.78
CA PRO A 47 17.22 13.41 2.72
C PRO A 47 18.00 14.62 3.26
N ASP A 48 17.95 15.78 2.58
CA ASP A 48 18.55 17.03 3.05
C ASP A 48 17.81 17.66 4.25
N GLY A 49 16.60 17.18 4.56
CA GLY A 49 15.75 17.68 5.64
C GLY A 49 15.12 19.05 5.39
N VAL A 50 15.32 19.64 4.21
CA VAL A 50 14.93 21.02 3.87
C VAL A 50 13.99 21.04 2.67
N THR A 51 14.34 20.28 1.64
CA THR A 51 13.55 20.17 0.42
C THR A 51 12.40 19.20 0.67
N GLY A 52 11.23 19.50 0.13
CA GLY A 52 10.08 18.64 0.30
C GLY A 52 8.83 19.13 -0.42
N SER A 53 7.79 18.32 -0.30
CA SER A 53 6.46 18.62 -0.82
C SER A 53 5.39 18.21 0.18
N SER A 54 4.18 18.71 -0.01
CA SER A 54 3.02 18.25 0.74
C SER A 54 1.87 17.98 -0.20
N LEU A 55 1.07 16.98 0.14
CA LEU A 55 -0.18 16.65 -0.53
C LEU A 55 -1.33 16.87 0.44
N THR A 56 -2.35 17.57 -0.03
CA THR A 56 -3.65 17.62 0.65
C THR A 56 -4.42 16.32 0.46
N PHE A 57 -5.49 16.10 1.23
CA PHE A 57 -6.34 14.92 1.03
C PHE A 57 -6.91 14.81 -0.40
N SER A 58 -7.34 15.93 -1.00
CA SER A 58 -7.82 15.92 -2.40
C SER A 58 -6.73 15.52 -3.40
N GLN A 59 -5.50 15.97 -3.19
CA GLN A 59 -4.35 15.59 -4.02
C GLN A 59 -3.99 14.11 -3.81
N LEU A 60 -4.04 13.61 -2.57
CA LEU A 60 -3.76 12.22 -2.24
C LEU A 60 -4.83 11.27 -2.81
N ALA A 61 -6.10 11.65 -2.76
CA ALA A 61 -7.18 10.89 -3.41
C ALA A 61 -6.99 10.83 -4.93
N THR A 62 -6.68 11.97 -5.56
CA THR A 62 -6.37 12.01 -7.00
C THR A 62 -5.16 11.14 -7.35
N LEU A 63 -4.14 11.11 -6.49
CA LEU A 63 -2.96 10.25 -6.64
C LEU A 63 -3.36 8.77 -6.58
N ALA A 64 -4.23 8.39 -5.64
CA ALA A 64 -4.73 7.02 -5.52
C ALA A 64 -5.60 6.62 -6.73
N ASP A 65 -6.44 7.52 -7.25
CA ASP A 65 -7.25 7.28 -8.45
C ASP A 65 -6.37 7.03 -9.68
N ARG A 66 -5.32 7.83 -9.86
CA ARG A 66 -4.35 7.65 -10.95
C ARG A 66 -3.66 6.29 -10.85
N ALA A 67 -3.19 5.93 -9.67
CA ALA A 67 -2.56 4.63 -9.44
C ALA A 67 -3.54 3.47 -9.70
N ALA A 68 -4.80 3.60 -9.30
CA ALA A 68 -5.83 2.60 -9.58
C ALA A 68 -6.06 2.40 -11.09
N HIS A 69 -6.07 3.47 -11.88
CA HIS A 69 -6.16 3.39 -13.35
C HIS A 69 -4.92 2.74 -13.97
N VAL A 70 -3.72 3.09 -13.51
CA VAL A 70 -2.46 2.47 -13.97
C VAL A 70 -2.47 0.97 -13.70
N LEU A 71 -2.80 0.56 -12.47
CA LEU A 71 -2.80 -0.85 -12.06
C LEU A 71 -3.87 -1.66 -12.82
N ARG A 72 -5.09 -1.13 -12.98
CA ARG A 72 -6.12 -1.80 -13.82
C ARG A 72 -5.73 -1.87 -15.29
N GLY A 73 -5.17 -0.80 -15.84
CA GLY A 73 -4.62 -0.78 -17.20
C GLY A 73 -3.47 -1.78 -17.40
N ALA A 74 -2.86 -2.23 -16.30
CA ALA A 74 -1.88 -3.30 -16.27
C ALA A 74 -2.44 -4.71 -16.16
N GLY A 75 -3.76 -4.86 -16.08
CA GLY A 75 -4.41 -6.14 -15.84
C GLY A 75 -4.23 -6.67 -14.42
N ILE A 76 -3.99 -5.79 -13.43
CA ILE A 76 -4.00 -6.15 -12.01
C ILE A 76 -5.44 -6.02 -11.52
N ASP A 77 -5.94 -7.11 -10.94
CA ASP A 77 -7.33 -7.24 -10.49
C ASP A 77 -7.45 -7.43 -8.97
N ARG A 78 -8.70 -7.45 -8.49
CA ARG A 78 -8.99 -7.70 -7.07
C ARG A 78 -8.43 -9.06 -6.64
N GLY A 79 -7.72 -9.08 -5.51
CA GLY A 79 -7.09 -10.26 -4.92
C GLY A 79 -5.68 -10.53 -5.43
N ASP A 80 -5.23 -9.86 -6.49
CA ASP A 80 -3.86 -10.02 -6.98
C ASP A 80 -2.85 -9.49 -5.98
N HIS A 81 -1.77 -10.24 -5.80
CA HIS A 81 -0.65 -9.86 -4.94
C HIS A 81 0.36 -8.99 -5.71
N VAL A 82 0.70 -7.83 -5.14
CA VAL A 82 1.63 -6.86 -5.74
C VAL A 82 2.85 -6.69 -4.84
N PHE A 83 4.02 -7.14 -5.27
CA PHE A 83 5.28 -6.94 -4.55
C PHE A 83 5.70 -5.47 -4.63
N VAL A 84 5.88 -4.80 -3.48
CA VAL A 84 6.22 -3.36 -3.44
C VAL A 84 7.52 -3.16 -2.67
N GLN A 85 8.60 -2.84 -3.37
CA GLN A 85 9.93 -2.60 -2.78
C GLN A 85 10.43 -1.21 -3.17
N LEU A 86 9.95 -0.19 -2.46
CA LEU A 86 10.35 1.20 -2.69
C LEU A 86 10.91 1.82 -1.40
N PRO A 87 11.80 2.83 -1.52
CA PRO A 87 12.22 3.64 -0.40
C PRO A 87 11.06 4.52 0.10
N ARG A 88 11.36 5.43 1.05
CA ARG A 88 10.38 6.37 1.61
C ARG A 88 10.07 7.51 0.64
N VAL A 89 9.36 7.20 -0.44
CA VAL A 89 8.96 8.14 -1.49
C VAL A 89 7.44 8.21 -1.60
N VAL A 90 6.91 9.30 -2.19
CA VAL A 90 5.47 9.49 -2.39
C VAL A 90 4.86 8.34 -3.21
N ASP A 91 5.61 7.80 -4.18
CA ASP A 91 5.16 6.69 -5.00
C ASP A 91 4.89 5.41 -4.23
N TRP A 92 5.53 5.21 -3.07
CA TRP A 92 5.15 4.09 -2.20
C TRP A 92 3.69 4.20 -1.77
N TYR A 93 3.24 5.41 -1.40
CA TYR A 93 1.84 5.65 -1.04
C TYR A 93 0.90 5.55 -2.24
N SER A 94 1.30 6.04 -3.42
CA SER A 94 0.45 5.94 -4.62
C SER A 94 0.16 4.49 -4.98
N VAL A 95 1.19 3.62 -4.96
CA VAL A 95 1.04 2.18 -5.23
C VAL A 95 0.11 1.52 -4.22
N LEU A 96 0.33 1.73 -2.91
CA LEU A 96 -0.48 1.09 -1.88
C LEU A 96 -1.95 1.53 -1.94
N LEU A 97 -2.20 2.84 -2.03
CA LEU A 97 -3.56 3.37 -2.10
C LEU A 97 -4.26 2.96 -3.41
N GLY A 98 -3.52 2.89 -4.52
CA GLY A 98 -4.02 2.33 -5.77
C GLY A 98 -4.42 0.86 -5.64
N CYS A 99 -3.55 0.03 -5.03
CA CYS A 99 -3.85 -1.38 -4.79
C CYS A 99 -5.10 -1.55 -3.92
N PHE A 100 -5.17 -0.83 -2.78
CA PHE A 100 -6.34 -0.87 -1.90
C PHE A 100 -7.61 -0.43 -2.64
N LYS A 101 -7.54 0.63 -3.46
CA LYS A 101 -8.70 1.12 -4.24
C LYS A 101 -9.24 0.04 -5.17
N ILE A 102 -8.37 -0.73 -5.83
CA ILE A 102 -8.77 -1.78 -6.79
C ILE A 102 -8.99 -3.15 -6.12
N GLY A 103 -8.72 -3.27 -4.82
CA GLY A 103 -8.82 -4.51 -4.07
C GLY A 103 -7.67 -5.49 -4.32
N ALA A 104 -6.55 -5.02 -4.89
CA ALA A 104 -5.31 -5.78 -4.94
C ALA A 104 -4.59 -5.71 -3.58
N VAL A 105 -3.72 -6.67 -3.34
CA VAL A 105 -3.09 -6.90 -2.03
C VAL A 105 -1.60 -6.56 -2.14
N PRO A 106 -1.19 -5.34 -1.77
CA PRO A 106 0.21 -4.97 -1.79
C PRO A 106 0.98 -5.75 -0.74
N MET A 107 2.25 -6.00 -1.07
CA MET A 107 3.19 -6.74 -0.25
C MET A 107 4.44 -5.88 -0.02
N PRO A 108 4.42 -4.93 0.93
CA PRO A 108 5.55 -4.05 1.15
C PRO A 108 6.78 -4.82 1.63
N ALA A 109 7.93 -4.52 1.04
CA ALA A 109 9.21 -5.13 1.33
C ALA A 109 10.29 -4.07 1.54
N THR A 110 11.30 -4.40 2.36
CA THR A 110 12.48 -3.54 2.56
C THR A 110 13.32 -3.45 1.28
N THR A 111 13.90 -2.28 1.00
CA THR A 111 14.85 -2.11 -0.12
C THR A 111 16.14 -2.92 0.05
N GLN A 112 16.36 -3.50 1.23
CA GLN A 112 17.55 -4.31 1.54
C GLN A 112 17.45 -5.79 1.11
N LEU A 113 16.33 -6.23 0.53
CA LEU A 113 16.20 -7.61 0.07
C LEU A 113 17.18 -7.91 -1.07
N MET A 114 17.83 -9.07 -0.98
CA MET A 114 18.69 -9.62 -2.03
C MET A 114 17.84 -10.41 -3.05
N PRO A 115 18.38 -10.78 -4.23
CA PRO A 115 17.61 -11.45 -5.28
C PRO A 115 16.81 -12.67 -4.79
N LYS A 116 17.47 -13.60 -4.06
CA LYS A 116 16.80 -14.78 -3.48
C LYS A 116 15.66 -14.44 -2.52
N ASP A 117 15.73 -13.30 -1.84
CA ASP A 117 14.73 -12.86 -0.87
C ASP A 117 13.49 -12.28 -1.58
N GLN A 118 13.69 -11.66 -2.75
CA GLN A 118 12.62 -11.22 -3.64
C GLN A 118 11.93 -12.43 -4.26
N GLU A 119 12.71 -13.34 -4.85
CA GLU A 119 12.22 -14.60 -5.45
C GLU A 119 11.35 -15.38 -4.47
N TYR A 120 11.87 -15.63 -3.25
CA TYR A 120 11.14 -16.37 -2.22
C TYR A 120 9.77 -15.74 -1.93
N ARG A 121 9.71 -14.41 -1.76
CA ARG A 121 8.47 -13.71 -1.39
C ARG A 121 7.48 -13.67 -2.54
N ILE A 122 7.95 -13.39 -3.74
CA ILE A 122 7.14 -13.35 -4.96
C ILE A 122 6.53 -14.72 -5.21
N ASN A 123 7.32 -15.78 -5.17
CA ASN A 123 6.84 -17.14 -5.38
C ASN A 123 5.93 -17.62 -4.25
N ARG A 124 6.27 -17.30 -2.99
CA ARG A 124 5.47 -17.73 -1.83
C ARG A 124 4.07 -17.11 -1.80
N ALA A 125 3.94 -15.88 -2.29
CA ALA A 125 2.66 -15.19 -2.38
C ALA A 125 2.02 -15.26 -3.76
N GLU A 126 2.66 -15.89 -4.74
CA GLU A 126 2.19 -15.92 -6.13
C GLU A 126 1.94 -14.51 -6.68
N ALA A 127 2.85 -13.57 -6.39
CA ALA A 127 2.72 -12.18 -6.81
C ALA A 127 2.69 -12.07 -8.34
N VAL A 128 1.76 -11.25 -8.86
CA VAL A 128 1.56 -11.06 -10.30
C VAL A 128 2.22 -9.79 -10.83
N ALA A 129 2.51 -8.85 -9.94
CA ALA A 129 3.19 -7.62 -10.27
C ALA A 129 4.26 -7.24 -9.24
N ALA A 130 5.29 -6.53 -9.70
CA ALA A 130 6.31 -5.93 -8.84
C ALA A 130 6.46 -4.45 -9.14
N VAL A 131 6.55 -3.63 -8.09
CA VAL A 131 6.90 -2.21 -8.16
C VAL A 131 8.15 -1.97 -7.32
N THR A 132 9.21 -1.49 -7.95
CA THR A 132 10.51 -1.28 -7.30
C THR A 132 11.23 -0.04 -7.83
N ASP A 133 12.25 0.41 -7.11
CA ASP A 133 13.24 1.33 -7.66
C ASP A 133 14.24 0.60 -8.60
N SER A 134 15.19 1.35 -9.16
CA SER A 134 16.19 0.79 -10.09
C SER A 134 17.08 -0.29 -9.48
N GLU A 135 17.44 -0.17 -8.19
CA GLU A 135 18.29 -1.17 -7.52
C GLU A 135 17.53 -2.47 -7.27
N GLY A 136 16.29 -2.40 -6.79
CA GLY A 136 15.47 -3.59 -6.60
C GLY A 136 15.09 -4.23 -7.94
N ALA A 137 14.94 -3.46 -9.02
CA ALA A 137 14.75 -3.99 -10.37
C ALA A 137 15.97 -4.80 -10.85
N GLU A 138 17.18 -4.27 -10.66
CA GLU A 138 18.43 -4.98 -10.97
C GLU A 138 18.57 -6.29 -10.19
N ARG A 139 18.15 -6.31 -8.92
CA ARG A 139 18.15 -7.54 -8.11
C ARG A 139 17.10 -8.53 -8.61
N LEU A 140 15.91 -8.06 -8.98
CA LEU A 140 14.80 -8.93 -9.39
C LEU A 140 15.07 -9.61 -10.73
N GLU A 141 15.71 -8.91 -11.67
CA GLU A 141 16.11 -9.48 -12.96
C GLU A 141 17.06 -10.68 -12.85
N GLN A 142 17.84 -10.78 -11.76
CA GLN A 142 18.73 -11.91 -11.54
C GLN A 142 17.97 -13.22 -11.24
N VAL A 143 16.69 -13.12 -10.90
CA VAL A 143 15.83 -14.24 -10.47
C VAL A 143 14.46 -14.24 -11.15
N SER A 144 14.23 -13.37 -12.14
CA SER A 144 12.92 -13.19 -12.77
C SER A 144 12.43 -14.45 -13.48
N ASP A 145 13.35 -15.25 -14.03
CA ASP A 145 13.04 -16.51 -14.71
C ASP A 145 12.41 -17.55 -13.75
N SER A 146 12.69 -17.44 -12.44
CA SER A 146 12.10 -18.29 -11.40
C SER A 146 10.77 -17.75 -10.86
N CYS A 147 10.35 -16.54 -11.26
CA CYS A 147 9.15 -15.87 -10.75
C CYS A 147 7.96 -16.04 -11.70
N HIS A 148 7.47 -17.28 -11.86
CA HIS A 148 6.56 -17.64 -12.95
C HIS A 148 5.17 -16.96 -12.94
N THR A 149 4.72 -16.47 -11.79
CA THR A 149 3.44 -15.74 -11.67
C THR A 149 3.56 -14.27 -12.04
N LEU A 150 4.78 -13.74 -12.07
CA LEU A 150 5.07 -12.33 -12.26
C LEU A 150 4.92 -11.93 -13.73
N LYS A 151 3.93 -11.08 -14.01
CA LYS A 151 3.56 -10.64 -15.37
C LYS A 151 3.86 -9.18 -15.63
N THR A 152 3.78 -8.36 -14.58
CA THR A 152 3.89 -6.90 -14.71
C THR A 152 5.02 -6.37 -13.83
N LEU A 153 5.92 -5.61 -14.44
CA LEU A 153 7.08 -5.03 -13.79
C LEU A 153 7.04 -3.51 -13.90
N PHE A 154 7.00 -2.80 -12.78
CA PHE A 154 7.05 -1.34 -12.71
C PHE A 154 8.33 -0.87 -12.04
N VAL A 155 8.98 0.12 -12.64
CA VAL A 155 10.15 0.81 -12.07
C VAL A 155 9.77 2.24 -11.71
N VAL A 156 10.13 2.66 -10.50
CA VAL A 156 10.09 4.06 -10.06
C VAL A 156 11.51 4.61 -10.19
N GLY A 157 11.71 5.53 -11.13
CA GLY A 157 13.02 6.07 -11.47
C GLY A 157 13.24 6.13 -12.97
N PRO A 158 14.50 6.12 -13.44
CA PRO A 158 14.82 6.10 -14.86
C PRO A 158 14.19 4.91 -15.60
N ASP A 159 13.85 5.12 -16.86
CA ASP A 159 13.31 4.08 -17.73
C ASP A 159 14.26 2.87 -17.82
N ARG A 160 13.67 1.68 -17.81
CA ARG A 160 14.39 0.41 -17.80
C ARG A 160 13.79 -0.56 -18.84
N PRO A 161 14.58 -1.14 -19.76
CA PRO A 161 14.06 -2.08 -20.76
C PRO A 161 13.34 -3.28 -20.13
N GLY A 162 12.16 -3.62 -20.64
CA GLY A 162 11.34 -4.70 -20.08
C GLY A 162 10.49 -4.30 -18.87
N TRP A 163 10.63 -3.06 -18.38
CA TRP A 163 9.86 -2.51 -17.27
C TRP A 163 8.97 -1.36 -17.74
N ARG A 164 7.85 -1.21 -17.04
CA ARG A 164 6.94 -0.08 -17.20
C ARG A 164 7.40 1.07 -16.31
N SER A 165 7.45 2.28 -16.85
CA SER A 165 7.82 3.48 -16.09
C SER A 165 6.64 3.93 -15.24
N TRP A 166 6.71 3.71 -13.93
CA TRP A 166 5.63 4.08 -13.01
C TRP A 166 5.33 5.57 -13.07
N VAL A 167 6.38 6.41 -13.12
CA VAL A 167 6.24 7.88 -13.16
C VAL A 167 5.52 8.33 -14.44
N ALA A 168 5.95 7.85 -15.62
CA ALA A 168 5.33 8.24 -16.89
C ALA A 168 3.87 7.77 -17.01
N GLU A 169 3.56 6.59 -16.48
CA GLU A 169 2.19 6.09 -16.45
C GLU A 169 1.33 6.86 -15.46
N MET A 170 1.87 7.14 -14.27
CA MET A 170 1.22 8.00 -13.30
C MET A 170 0.98 9.39 -13.86
N GLU A 171 1.86 9.97 -14.70
CA GLU A 171 1.68 11.26 -15.37
C GLU A 171 0.57 11.25 -16.43
N SER A 172 0.48 10.19 -17.21
CA SER A 172 -0.50 10.03 -18.29
C SER A 172 -1.86 9.48 -17.84
N ALA A 173 -1.95 8.88 -16.65
CA ALA A 173 -3.17 8.30 -16.11
C ALA A 173 -4.33 9.31 -15.98
N SER A 174 -5.56 8.80 -16.06
CA SER A 174 -6.74 9.62 -15.83
C SER A 174 -6.75 10.21 -14.42
N ARG A 175 -7.19 11.46 -14.30
CA ARG A 175 -7.47 12.13 -13.00
C ARG A 175 -8.91 11.94 -12.54
N THR A 176 -9.74 11.29 -13.35
CA THR A 176 -11.12 11.01 -12.97
C THR A 176 -11.14 10.04 -11.79
N PRO A 177 -12.07 10.21 -10.84
CA PRO A 177 -12.23 9.25 -9.76
C PRO A 177 -12.30 7.81 -10.28
N ALA A 178 -11.51 6.91 -9.68
CA ALA A 178 -11.56 5.50 -10.01
C ALA A 178 -12.61 4.83 -9.11
N ASP A 179 -13.41 3.91 -9.66
CA ASP A 179 -14.35 3.15 -8.84
C ASP A 179 -13.58 2.29 -7.84
N ALA A 180 -13.93 2.36 -6.56
CA ALA A 180 -13.37 1.47 -5.56
C ALA A 180 -13.96 0.07 -5.71
N ALA A 181 -13.13 -0.96 -5.55
CA ALA A 181 -13.60 -2.33 -5.57
C ALA A 181 -14.53 -2.61 -4.38
N PRO A 182 -15.59 -3.44 -4.54
CA PRO A 182 -16.48 -3.82 -3.46
C PRO A 182 -15.82 -4.89 -2.56
N THR A 183 -14.84 -4.45 -1.79
CA THR A 183 -14.10 -5.28 -0.82
C THR A 183 -14.86 -5.37 0.51
N ARG A 184 -14.74 -6.52 1.17
CA ARG A 184 -15.28 -6.77 2.51
C ARG A 184 -14.22 -6.51 3.58
N SER A 185 -14.64 -6.27 4.81
CA SER A 185 -13.71 -6.09 5.94
C SER A 185 -12.90 -7.35 6.31
N ASP A 186 -13.33 -8.53 5.87
CA ASP A 186 -12.63 -9.80 6.04
C ASP A 186 -11.75 -10.17 4.82
N ASP A 187 -11.83 -9.43 3.71
CA ASP A 187 -10.96 -9.63 2.55
C ASP A 187 -9.50 -9.27 2.86
N PRO A 188 -8.52 -9.91 2.20
CA PRO A 188 -7.13 -9.51 2.27
C PRO A 188 -6.93 -8.05 1.87
N LEU A 189 -6.24 -7.28 2.71
CA LEU A 189 -5.87 -5.89 2.43
C LEU A 189 -4.36 -5.76 2.22
N LEU A 190 -3.55 -6.45 3.02
CA LEU A 190 -2.10 -6.22 3.09
C LEU A 190 -1.38 -7.51 3.47
N LEU A 191 -0.20 -7.73 2.89
CA LEU A 191 0.58 -8.94 3.14
C LEU A 191 2.01 -8.58 3.52
N TYR A 192 2.42 -8.97 4.73
CA TYR A 192 3.78 -8.80 5.22
C TYR A 192 4.53 -10.12 5.29
N PHE A 193 5.84 -10.07 5.07
CA PHE A 193 6.74 -11.14 5.43
C PHE A 193 7.48 -10.78 6.71
N THR A 194 7.32 -11.62 7.73
CA THR A 194 7.98 -11.45 9.03
C THR A 194 9.19 -12.36 9.13
N SER A 195 10.30 -11.86 9.65
CA SER A 195 11.50 -12.66 9.87
C SER A 195 11.24 -13.71 10.97
N GLY A 196 11.45 -14.98 10.64
CA GLY A 196 11.52 -16.05 11.63
C GLY A 196 12.93 -16.11 12.22
N THR A 197 13.06 -16.43 13.51
CA THR A 197 14.37 -16.61 14.16
C THR A 197 15.10 -17.88 13.71
N THR A 198 14.39 -18.83 13.09
CA THR A 198 14.90 -20.18 12.81
C THR A 198 14.49 -20.73 11.43
N GLY A 199 13.88 -19.92 10.57
CA GLY A 199 13.41 -20.39 9.27
C GLY A 199 12.99 -19.26 8.33
N GLU A 200 12.52 -19.65 7.15
CA GLU A 200 12.11 -18.72 6.10
C GLU A 200 11.03 -17.74 6.58
N PRO A 201 11.01 -16.49 6.06
CA PRO A 201 10.03 -15.50 6.46
C PRO A 201 8.60 -15.98 6.31
N LYS A 202 7.77 -15.74 7.33
CA LYS A 202 6.36 -16.16 7.32
C LYS A 202 5.50 -15.09 6.69
N MET A 203 4.61 -15.53 5.81
CA MET A 203 3.58 -14.71 5.18
C MET A 203 2.47 -14.43 6.19
N VAL A 204 2.26 -13.16 6.51
CA VAL A 204 1.24 -12.68 7.44
C VAL A 204 0.29 -11.78 6.67
N GLN A 205 -0.93 -12.26 6.50
CA GLN A 205 -2.00 -11.53 5.81
C GLN A 205 -2.84 -10.74 6.82
N HIS A 206 -3.14 -9.50 6.49
CA HIS A 206 -4.06 -8.64 7.22
C HIS A 206 -5.30 -8.37 6.38
N ALA A 207 -6.47 -8.47 7.02
CA ALA A 207 -7.75 -8.17 6.38
C ALA A 207 -8.07 -6.66 6.41
N GLY A 208 -9.10 -6.20 5.68
CA GLY A 208 -9.59 -4.82 5.72
C GLY A 208 -9.82 -4.27 7.14
N SER A 209 -10.38 -5.10 8.01
CA SER A 209 -10.64 -4.82 9.43
C SER A 209 -9.38 -4.50 10.24
N TYR A 210 -8.19 -4.93 9.79
CA TYR A 210 -6.92 -4.52 10.41
C TYR A 210 -6.70 -3.00 10.32
N ALA A 211 -7.09 -2.37 9.21
CA ALA A 211 -7.01 -0.93 9.09
C ALA A 211 -7.99 -0.21 10.02
N VAL A 212 -9.22 -0.75 10.15
CA VAL A 212 -10.22 -0.25 11.12
C VAL A 212 -9.71 -0.36 12.56
N ALA A 213 -9.02 -1.46 12.89
CA ALA A 213 -8.48 -1.69 14.23
C ALA A 213 -7.43 -0.64 14.67
N HIS A 214 -6.81 0.10 13.73
CA HIS A 214 -5.92 1.21 14.09
C HIS A 214 -6.65 2.37 14.77
N GLU A 215 -7.99 2.44 14.72
CA GLU A 215 -8.78 3.33 15.57
C GLU A 215 -8.46 3.14 17.05
N ILE A 216 -8.21 1.90 17.50
CA ILE A 216 -7.87 1.59 18.89
C ILE A 216 -6.58 2.33 19.28
N THR A 217 -5.55 2.26 18.44
CA THR A 217 -4.27 2.95 18.66
C THR A 217 -4.47 4.45 18.61
N ALA A 218 -5.16 4.97 17.60
CA ALA A 218 -5.42 6.41 17.47
C ALA A 218 -6.14 6.95 18.72
N ARG A 219 -7.21 6.28 19.14
CA ARG A 219 -8.07 6.71 20.23
C ARG A 219 -7.40 6.60 21.59
N PHE A 220 -6.78 5.46 21.91
CA PHE A 220 -6.36 5.19 23.29
C PHE A 220 -4.85 5.33 23.52
N TRP A 221 -4.04 5.23 22.47
CA TRP A 221 -2.59 5.39 22.59
C TRP A 221 -2.14 6.80 22.22
N HIS A 222 -2.75 7.39 21.19
CA HIS A 222 -2.42 8.74 20.73
C HIS A 222 -3.39 9.82 21.22
N ASP A 223 -4.45 9.44 21.94
CA ASP A 223 -5.51 10.35 22.42
C ASP A 223 -6.11 11.21 21.29
N LEU A 224 -6.26 10.64 20.09
CA LEU A 224 -6.91 11.27 18.94
C LEU A 224 -8.40 10.97 18.92
N GLY A 225 -9.21 11.95 18.55
CA GLY A 225 -10.69 11.90 18.57
C GLY A 225 -11.27 13.05 19.36
#